data_AF-A0A2V9IS00-F1
#
_entry.id   AF-A0A2V9IS00-F1
#
_cell.length_a   1.000
_cell.length_b   1.000
_cell.length_c   1.000
_cell.angle_alpha   90.00
_cell.angle_beta   90.00
_cell.angle_gamma   90.00
#
_symmetry.space_group_name_H-M   'P 1'
#
loop_
_entity.id
_entity.type
_entity.pdbx_description
1 polymer ?
#
loop_
_entity_poly.entity_id
_entity_poly.type
_entity_poly.pdbx_seq_one_letter_code
_entity_poly.pdbx_strand_id
1 'polypeptide(L)' 'MRKEYRFDYSRAKPNRFAEKMSEGVIAVVLEPDVAAIFKSSEAVNDLLRSVIAAMPESKNSGKVTSGK' A
#
# COMPACT_ATOMS: atom_id res chain seq x y z
N MET A 1 -1.64 12.86 34.64
CA MET A 1 -2.66 12.05 33.94
C MET A 1 -3.73 11.66 34.95
N ARG A 2 -5.02 11.92 34.67
CA ARG A 2 -6.10 11.73 35.67
C ARG A 2 -6.53 10.26 35.76
N LYS A 3 -7.17 9.84 36.87
CA LYS A 3 -7.49 8.42 37.15
C LYS A 3 -8.47 7.82 36.12
N GLU A 4 -9.34 8.64 35.57
CA GLU A 4 -10.33 8.29 34.54
C GLU A 4 -9.72 7.88 33.19
N TYR A 5 -8.44 8.18 32.95
CA TYR A 5 -7.71 7.79 31.73
C TYR A 5 -6.91 6.49 31.90
N ARG A 6 -7.19 5.70 32.94
CA ARG A 6 -6.67 4.33 33.06
C ARG A 6 -7.48 3.40 32.17
N PHE A 7 -7.19 3.43 30.88
CA PHE A 7 -7.79 2.51 29.91
C PHE A 7 -7.25 1.10 30.12
N ASP A 8 -8.16 0.16 30.29
CA ASP A 8 -7.85 -1.26 30.33
C ASP A 8 -7.88 -1.82 28.91
N TYR A 9 -6.70 -1.84 28.28
CA TYR A 9 -6.54 -2.29 26.90
C TYR A 9 -6.78 -3.80 26.73
N SER A 10 -6.85 -4.59 27.80
CA SER A 10 -7.19 -6.02 27.71
C SER A 10 -8.64 -6.23 27.25
N ARG A 11 -9.52 -5.24 27.47
CA ARG A 11 -10.92 -5.23 27.04
C ARG A 11 -11.15 -4.40 25.77
N ALA A 12 -10.09 -3.93 25.13
CA ALA A 12 -10.21 -3.16 23.90
C ALA A 12 -10.72 -4.05 22.75
N LYS A 13 -11.59 -3.49 21.91
CA LYS A 13 -12.03 -4.17 20.69
C LYS A 13 -10.91 -4.08 19.65
N PRO A 14 -10.72 -5.13 18.82
CA PRO A 14 -9.84 -5.05 17.65
C PRO A 14 -10.20 -3.84 16.79
N ASN A 15 -9.19 -3.19 16.21
CA ASN A 15 -9.40 -2.05 15.34
C ASN A 15 -10.24 -2.47 14.13
N ARG A 16 -11.42 -1.86 13.94
CA ARG A 16 -12.34 -2.11 12.83
C ARG A 16 -11.76 -1.87 11.43
N PHE A 17 -10.60 -1.22 11.34
CA PHE A 17 -9.88 -0.98 10.09
C PHE A 17 -8.67 -1.89 9.91
N ALA A 18 -8.31 -2.70 10.93
CA ALA A 18 -7.18 -3.62 10.84
C ALA A 18 -7.37 -4.63 9.71
N GLU A 19 -8.60 -5.08 9.45
CA GLU A 19 -8.91 -5.97 8.31
C GLU A 19 -8.59 -5.33 6.96
N LYS A 20 -8.70 -4.00 6.85
CA LYS A 20 -8.33 -3.26 5.62
C LYS A 20 -6.82 -3.08 5.46
N MET A 21 -6.07 -3.39 6.51
CA MET A 21 -4.61 -3.36 6.58
C MET A 21 -4.10 -4.76 6.92
N SER A 22 -4.63 -5.76 6.22
CA SER A 22 -4.19 -7.16 6.34
C SER A 22 -2.70 -7.31 5.98
N GLU A 23 -2.12 -8.46 6.29
CA GLU A 23 -0.74 -8.77 5.92
C GLU A 23 -0.50 -8.51 4.43
N GLY A 24 0.56 -7.75 4.13
CA GLY A 24 0.95 -7.39 2.77
C GLY A 24 0.37 -6.08 2.22
N VAL A 25 -0.49 -5.36 2.97
CA VAL A 25 -0.96 -4.03 2.54
C VAL A 25 0.15 -2.99 2.71
N ILE A 26 0.53 -2.33 1.61
CA ILE A 26 1.48 -1.21 1.61
C ILE A 26 0.68 0.09 1.53
N ALA A 27 0.84 0.96 2.52
CA ALA A 27 0.31 2.31 2.49
C ALA A 27 1.34 3.26 1.88
N VAL A 28 0.92 4.06 0.89
CA VAL A 28 1.75 5.07 0.23
C VAL A 28 1.09 6.42 0.41
N VAL A 29 1.89 7.42 0.78
CA VAL A 29 1.42 8.81 0.88
C VAL A 29 1.68 9.48 -0.46
N LEU A 30 0.65 10.13 -1.01
CA LEU A 30 0.78 10.96 -2.21
C LEU A 30 1.09 12.39 -1.80
N GLU A 31 1.93 13.05 -2.59
CA GLU A 31 2.14 14.49 -2.45
C GLU A 31 0.86 15.27 -2.79
N PRO A 32 0.67 16.48 -2.22
CA PRO A 32 -0.60 17.21 -2.34
C PRO A 32 -1.01 17.54 -3.78
N ASP A 33 -0.04 17.80 -4.66
CA ASP A 33 -0.24 18.07 -6.08
C ASP A 33 -0.76 16.83 -6.82
N VAL A 34 -0.22 15.65 -6.53
CA VAL A 34 -0.69 14.38 -7.09
C VAL A 34 -2.08 14.03 -6.55
N ALA A 35 -2.31 14.21 -5.24
CA ALA A 35 -3.63 13.99 -4.61
C ALA A 35 -4.70 15.01 -5.06
N ALA A 36 -4.28 16.18 -5.56
CA ALA A 36 -5.19 17.15 -6.17
C ALA A 36 -5.80 16.60 -7.47
N ILE A 37 -5.05 15.78 -8.21
CA ILE A 37 -5.46 15.19 -9.48
C ILE A 37 -6.13 13.83 -9.27
N PHE A 38 -5.50 12.93 -8.51
CA PHE A 38 -5.99 11.57 -8.28
C PHE A 38 -6.77 11.48 -6.97
N LYS A 39 -8.09 11.27 -7.07
CA LYS A 39 -9.00 11.21 -5.90
C LYS A 39 -9.18 9.81 -5.31
N SER A 40 -8.61 8.78 -5.93
CA SER A 40 -8.68 7.40 -5.44
C SER A 40 -7.39 6.64 -5.75
N SER A 41 -7.10 5.62 -4.93
CA SER A 41 -6.00 4.68 -5.18
C SER A 41 -6.22 3.86 -6.44
N GLU A 42 -7.47 3.60 -6.81
CA GLU A 42 -7.83 2.90 -8.06
C GLU A 42 -7.35 3.68 -9.28
N ALA A 43 -7.65 4.99 -9.36
CA ALA A 43 -7.24 5.83 -10.47
C ALA A 43 -5.70 5.92 -10.63
N VAL A 44 -4.96 5.97 -9.51
CA VAL A 44 -3.50 5.94 -9.54
C VAL A 44 -3.00 4.59 -10.05
N ASN A 45 -3.54 3.49 -9.53
CA ASN A 45 -3.10 2.14 -9.89
C ASN A 45 -3.36 1.82 -11.36
N ASP A 46 -4.51 2.24 -11.91
CA ASP A 46 -4.84 2.02 -13.31
C ASP A 46 -3.91 2.77 -14.25
N LEU A 47 -3.58 4.02 -13.91
CA LEU A 47 -2.59 4.79 -14.68
C LEU A 47 -1.20 4.12 -14.61
N LEU A 48 -0.73 3.77 -13.41
CA LEU A 48 0.59 3.13 -13.25
C LEU A 48 0.66 1.80 -14.01
N ARG A 49 -0.40 0.99 -13.99
CA ARG A 49 -0.48 -0.26 -14.77
C ARG A 49 -0.46 -0.01 -16.26
N SER A 50 -1.17 1.02 -16.74
CA SER A 50 -1.14 1.41 -18.16
C SER A 50 0.26 1.83 -18.60
N VAL A 51 0.96 2.59 -17.77
CA VAL A 51 2.35 2.98 -18.03
C VAL A 51 3.26 1.75 -18.05
N ILE A 52 3.14 0.84 -17.06
CA ILE A 52 3.92 -0.41 -17.03
C ILE A 52 3.68 -1.25 -18.29
N ALA A 53 2.43 -1.36 -18.75
CA ALA A 53 2.08 -2.11 -19.95
C ALA A 53 2.60 -1.46 -21.24
N ALA A 54 2.72 -0.14 -21.26
CA ALA A 54 3.25 0.63 -22.38
C ALA A 54 4.79 0.69 -22.38
N MET A 55 5.44 0.38 -21.25
CA MET A 55 6.89 0.31 -21.18
C MET A 55 7.38 -0.90 -21.99
N PRO A 56 8.37 -0.74 -22.88
CA PRO A 56 8.95 -1.87 -23.57
C PRO A 56 9.53 -2.82 -22.52
N GLU A 57 9.25 -4.11 -22.66
CA GLU A 57 9.86 -5.19 -21.87
C GLU A 57 11.36 -4.92 -21.77
N SER A 58 11.80 -4.41 -20.61
CA SER A 58 13.21 -4.33 -20.30
C SER A 58 13.72 -5.76 -20.40
N LYS A 59 14.58 -6.03 -21.39
CA LYS A 59 15.36 -7.26 -21.55
C LYS A 59 16.32 -7.46 -20.37
N ASN A 60 15.77 -7.55 -19.16
CA ASN A 60 16.39 -8.18 -18.02
C ASN A 60 15.51 -9.37 -17.64
N SER A 61 15.34 -10.28 -18.60
CA SER A 61 15.47 -11.70 -18.28
C SER A 61 16.90 -11.92 -17.77
N GLY A 62 17.10 -11.62 -16.49
CA GLY A 62 18.25 -12.12 -15.76
C GLY A 62 18.26 -13.63 -15.95
N LYS A 63 19.22 -14.11 -16.73
CA LYS A 63 19.55 -15.52 -16.90
C LYS A 63 19.57 -16.19 -15.53
N VAL A 64 18.53 -16.94 -15.19
CA VAL A 64 18.72 -18.10 -14.31
C VAL A 64 19.25 -19.20 -15.22
N THR A 65 20.54 -19.06 -15.57
CA THR A 65 21.33 -20.14 -16.15
C THR A 65 21.40 -21.25 -15.12
N SER A 66 20.73 -22.35 -15.45
CA SER A 66 21.15 -23.72 -15.13
C SER A 66 22.67 -23.82 -15.02
N GLY A 67 23.18 -24.33 -13.90
CA GLY A 67 24.59 -24.67 -13.77
C GLY A 67 25.11 -24.85 -12.34
N LYS A 68 24.60 -25.83 -11.59
CA LYS A 68 25.34 -26.99 -11.05
C LYS A 68 24.56 -27.65 -9.91
#